data_AF-A0A7W8AD86-F1
#
_entry.id   AF-A0A7W8AD86-F1
#
_cell.length_a   1.000
_cell.length_b   1.000
_cell.length_c   1.000
_cell.angle_alpha   90.00
_cell.angle_beta   90.00
_cell.angle_gamma   90.00
#
_symmetry.space_group_name_H-M   'P 1'
#
loop_
_entity.id
_entity.type
_entity.pdbx_description
1 polymer ?
#
loop_
_entity_poly.entity_id
_entity_poly.type
_entity_poly.pdbx_seq_one_letter_code
_entity_poly.pdbx_strand_id
1 'polypeptide(L)'
;MIGPPGSRVACCDPRGHLLLDGRPMEEPYLKDASFVPLGSVEVSVPMGRLWVLPDNRAGYLGSDNAGLPHRGTVALVDVIGVLP
;
A
#
# COMPACT_ATOMS: atom_id res chain seq x y z
N MET A 1 3.26 -1.70 5.10
CA MET A 1 3.33 -2.50 3.84
C MET A 1 4.08 -1.73 2.75
N ILE A 2 4.81 -2.43 1.86
CA ILE A 2 5.44 -1.85 0.66
C ILE A 2 5.00 -2.64 -0.59
N GLY A 3 4.49 -1.94 -1.60
CA GLY A 3 4.29 -2.48 -2.95
C GLY A 3 5.52 -2.21 -3.83
N PRO A 4 6.26 -3.24 -4.29
CA PRO A 4 7.46 -3.05 -5.09
C PRO A 4 7.17 -2.58 -6.52
N PRO A 5 8.19 -2.10 -7.27
CA PRO A 5 8.01 -1.67 -8.65
C PRO A 5 7.41 -2.78 -9.52
N GLY A 6 6.41 -2.44 -10.35
CA GLY A 6 5.76 -3.36 -11.27
C GLY A 6 4.62 -4.20 -10.66
N SER A 7 4.42 -4.14 -9.34
CA SER A 7 3.33 -4.88 -8.68
C SER A 7 1.98 -4.16 -8.79
N ARG A 8 0.90 -4.92 -8.59
CA ARG A 8 -0.45 -4.40 -8.38
C ARG A 8 -0.86 -4.60 -6.93
N VAL A 9 -1.12 -3.51 -6.23
CA VAL A 9 -1.70 -3.50 -4.88
C VAL A 9 -3.19 -3.23 -4.99
N ALA A 10 -4.01 -4.08 -4.38
CA ALA A 10 -5.45 -3.90 -4.34
C ALA A 10 -6.01 -4.17 -2.94
N CYS A 11 -7.03 -3.43 -2.55
CA CYS A 11 -7.87 -3.75 -1.40
C CYS A 11 -9.21 -4.30 -1.90
N CYS A 12 -9.76 -5.37 -1.33
CA CYS A 12 -9.23 -6.30 -0.34
C CYS A 12 -9.88 -7.67 -0.59
N ASP A 13 -9.34 -8.73 0.01
CA ASP A 13 -10.03 -10.02 0.07
C ASP A 13 -11.26 -9.97 1.02
N PRO A 14 -12.12 -11.01 1.06
CA PRO A 14 -13.29 -11.03 1.95
C PRO A 14 -12.99 -10.95 3.45
N ARG A 15 -11.73 -11.18 3.85
CA ARG A 15 -11.25 -11.05 5.24
C ARG A 15 -10.62 -9.69 5.53
N GLY A 16 -10.60 -8.81 4.52
CA GLY A 16 -10.03 -7.47 4.62
C GLY A 16 -8.51 -7.41 4.43
N HIS A 17 -7.88 -8.48 3.92
CA HIS A 17 -6.46 -8.47 3.62
C HIS A 17 -6.19 -7.71 2.32
N LEU A 18 -5.07 -6.99 2.30
CA LEU A 18 -4.53 -6.44 1.08
C LEU A 18 -4.07 -7.53 0.13
N LEU A 19 -4.27 -7.29 -1.16
CA LEU A 19 -3.83 -8.15 -2.24
C LEU A 19 -2.59 -7.55 -2.90
N LEU A 20 -1.53 -8.35 -3.02
CA LEU A 20 -0.38 -8.06 -3.86
C LEU A 20 -0.37 -9.05 -5.01
N ASP A 21 -0.47 -8.54 -6.24
CA ASP A 21 -0.57 -9.34 -7.46
C ASP A 21 -1.66 -10.41 -7.37
N GLY A 22 -2.78 -10.06 -6.73
CA GLY A 22 -3.95 -10.92 -6.55
C GLY A 22 -3.84 -11.93 -5.39
N ARG A 23 -2.73 -11.94 -4.64
CA ARG A 23 -2.54 -12.83 -3.49
C ARG A 23 -2.72 -12.07 -2.18
N PRO A 24 -3.48 -12.62 -1.21
CA PRO A 24 -3.61 -12.00 0.10
C PRO A 24 -2.26 -11.96 0.80
N MET A 25 -1.95 -10.83 1.41
CA MET A 25 -0.75 -10.67 2.22
C MET A 25 -1.05 -10.82 3.69
N GLU A 26 -0.09 -11.42 4.40
CA GLU A 26 -0.07 -11.41 5.86
C GLU A 26 0.65 -10.16 6.36
N GLU A 27 0.07 -9.50 7.36
CA GLU A 27 0.63 -8.29 7.98
C GLU A 27 0.83 -8.52 9.48
N PRO A 28 1.79 -9.40 9.87
CA PRO A 28 1.98 -9.79 11.26
C PRO A 28 2.46 -8.64 12.17
N TYR A 29 2.90 -7.53 11.59
CA TYR A 29 3.31 -6.32 12.31
C TYR A 29 2.12 -5.46 12.78
N LEU A 30 0.89 -5.70 12.26
CA LEU A 30 -0.29 -4.95 12.68
C LEU A 30 -0.77 -5.46 14.04
N LYS A 31 -0.58 -4.63 15.08
CA LYS A 31 -1.03 -4.94 16.46
C LYS A 31 -2.55 -4.95 16.59
N ASP A 32 -3.20 -3.99 15.95
CA ASP A 32 -4.65 -3.89 15.85
C ASP A 32 -5.01 -4.00 14.38
N ALA A 33 -5.34 -5.20 13.93
CA ALA A 33 -5.93 -5.42 12.60
C ALA A 33 -7.37 -4.87 12.50
N SER A 34 -7.76 -3.94 13.40
CA SER A 34 -9.05 -3.28 13.32
C SER A 34 -9.12 -2.59 11.96
N PHE A 35 -10.02 -3.12 11.14
CA PHE A 35 -10.18 -2.79 9.74
C PHE A 35 -10.49 -1.30 9.61
N VAL A 36 -9.46 -0.47 9.40
CA VAL A 36 -9.68 0.86 8.85
C VAL A 36 -9.98 0.61 7.38
N PRO A 37 -11.19 0.94 6.88
CA PRO A 37 -11.51 0.74 5.49
C PRO A 37 -10.54 1.58 4.66
N LEU A 38 -9.64 0.93 3.93
CA LEU A 38 -8.76 1.60 2.98
C LEU A 38 -9.56 2.16 1.78
N GLY A 39 -10.87 1.94 1.71
CA GLY A 39 -11.66 2.25 0.52
C GLY A 39 -11.24 1.39 -0.67
N SER A 40 -11.60 1.81 -1.88
CA SER A 40 -11.24 1.12 -3.12
C SER A 40 -9.81 1.47 -3.55
N VAL A 41 -8.81 0.85 -2.90
CA VAL A 41 -7.41 0.95 -3.34
C VAL A 41 -7.18 0.00 -4.52
N GLU A 42 -6.73 0.55 -5.64
CA GLU A 42 -6.14 -0.21 -6.74
C GLU A 42 -5.02 0.60 -7.37
N VAL A 43 -3.79 0.13 -7.21
CA VAL A 43 -2.57 0.81 -7.68
C VAL A 43 -1.67 -0.17 -8.42
N SER A 44 -1.38 0.14 -9.68
CA SER A 44 -0.25 -0.46 -10.41
C SER A 44 0.99 0.39 -10.14
N VAL A 45 1.97 -0.16 -9.44
CA VAL A 45 3.19 0.55 -9.05
C VAL A 45 4.10 0.69 -10.28
N PRO A 46 4.40 1.91 -10.74
CA PRO A 46 5.31 2.09 -11.88
C PRO A 46 6.70 1.55 -11.57
N MET A 47 7.44 1.16 -12.63
CA MET A 47 8.85 0.84 -12.49
C MET A 47 9.62 2.02 -11.87
N GLY A 48 10.58 1.72 -11.00
CA GLY A 48 11.34 2.74 -10.27
C GLY A 48 10.60 3.43 -9.12
N ARG A 49 9.41 2.95 -8.73
CA ARG A 49 8.62 3.52 -7.63
C ARG A 49 8.16 2.47 -6.62
N LEU A 50 7.81 2.92 -5.43
CA LEU A 50 7.22 2.12 -4.36
C LEU A 50 5.85 2.66 -3.99
N TRP A 51 4.94 1.78 -3.62
CA TRP A 51 3.75 2.15 -2.87
C TRP A 51 3.99 1.86 -1.39
N VAL A 52 3.59 2.78 -0.50
CA VAL A 52 3.83 2.65 0.94
C VAL A 52 2.54 2.88 1.72
N LEU A 53 2.31 2.01 2.70
CA LEU A 53 1.20 2.11 3.65
C LEU A 53 1.76 2.09 5.08
N PRO A 54 1.51 3.14 5.88
CA PRO A 54 1.91 3.16 7.29
C PRO A 54 1.14 2.11 8.10
N ASP A 55 1.79 1.60 9.15
CA ASP A 55 1.21 0.57 10.02
C ASP A 55 0.06 1.12 10.87
N ASN A 56 0.15 2.39 11.31
CA ASN A 56 -0.99 3.09 11.89
C ASN A 56 -1.88 3.63 10.77
N ARG A 57 -2.95 2.89 10.47
CA ARG A 57 -3.89 3.22 9.41
C ARG A 57 -4.95 4.24 9.82
N ALA A 58 -5.01 4.66 11.09
CA ALA A 58 -5.99 5.64 11.54
C ALA A 58 -5.79 6.97 10.81
N GLY A 59 -6.81 7.42 10.08
CA GLY A 59 -6.74 8.63 9.25
C GLY A 59 -6.02 8.44 7.90
N TYR A 60 -5.53 7.23 7.60
CA TYR A 60 -5.14 6.88 6.24
C TYR A 60 -6.42 6.64 5.44
N LEU A 61 -6.98 7.73 4.89
CA LEU A 61 -7.95 7.65 3.80
C LEU A 61 -7.22 6.93 2.68
N GLY A 62 -7.51 5.63 2.53
CA GLY A 62 -6.69 4.76 1.72
C GLY A 62 -6.49 5.38 0.36
N SER A 63 -5.22 5.42 -0.06
CA SER A 63 -4.67 6.28 -1.10
C SER A 63 -5.59 6.49 -2.31
N ASP A 64 -6.64 7.29 -2.18
CA ASP A 64 -7.31 7.91 -3.31
C ASP A 64 -6.51 9.16 -3.65
N ASN A 65 -5.27 8.87 -4.02
CA ASN A 65 -4.35 9.77 -4.64
C ASN A 65 -4.63 9.85 -6.13
N ALA A 66 -5.85 9.55 -6.60
CA ALA A 66 -6.18 9.60 -8.03
C ALA A 66 -5.83 10.96 -8.65
N GLY A 67 -5.84 12.04 -7.84
CA GLY A 67 -5.40 13.38 -8.22
C GLY A 67 -3.90 13.69 -8.03
N LEU A 68 -3.13 12.86 -7.33
CA LEU A 68 -1.69 13.07 -7.13
C LEU A 68 -0.86 12.42 -8.25
N PRO A 69 0.31 13.00 -8.58
CA PRO A 69 1.26 12.37 -9.50
C PRO A 69 1.53 10.91 -9.11
N HIS A 70 1.44 10.02 -10.10
CA HIS A 70 1.68 8.58 -9.94
C HIS A 70 0.89 7.92 -8.80
N ARG A 71 -0.33 8.39 -8.52
CA ARG A 71 -1.18 7.90 -7.43
C ARG A 71 -0.50 7.91 -6.05
N GLY A 72 0.40 8.88 -5.83
CA GLY A 72 1.12 9.07 -4.57
C GLY A 72 2.12 7.95 -4.22
N THR A 73 2.58 7.20 -5.22
CA THR A 73 3.77 6.34 -5.07
C THR A 73 5.03 7.18 -4.86
N VAL A 74 6.05 6.62 -4.23
CA VAL A 74 7.34 7.27 -3.93
C VAL A 74 8.39 6.80 -4.94
N ALA A 75 9.23 7.69 -5.49
CA ALA A 75 10.30 7.25 -6.39
C ALA A 75 11.42 6.58 -5.59
N LEU A 76 12.03 5.52 -6.12
CA LEU A 76 13.17 4.86 -5.46
C LEU A 76 14.35 5.82 -5.25
N VAL A 77 14.53 6.79 -6.14
CA VAL A 77 15.58 7.82 -6.03
C VAL A 77 15.35 8.79 -4.86
N ASP A 78 14.13 8.85 -4.33
CA ASP A 78 13.78 9.68 -3.17
C ASP A 78 13.94 8.89 -1.85
N VAL A 79 14.27 7.59 -1.90
CA VAL A 79 14.46 6.75 -0.72
C VAL A 79 15.89 6.90 -0.19
N ILE A 80 16.02 7.40 1.04
CA ILE A 80 17.32 7.67 1.68
C ILE A 80 17.88 6.49 2.49
N GLY A 81 17.08 5.45 2.75
CA GLY A 81 17.51 4.29 3.52
C GLY A 81 16.36 3.36 3.90
N VAL A 82 16.71 2.22 4.49
CA VAL A 82 15.78 1.24 5.07
C VAL A 82 16.03 1.14 6.57
N LEU A 83 14.96 1.02 7.35
CA LEU A 83 15.06 0.74 8.78
C LEU A 83 15.19 -0.78 8.96
N PRO A 84 16.26 -1.27 9.62
CA PRO A 84 16.43 -2.69 9.93
C PRO A 84 15.53 -3.16 11.07
#